data_AF-A0A1B7WYZ9-F1
#
_entry.id   AF-A0A1B7WYZ9-F1
#
_cell.length_a   1.000
_cell.length_b   1.000
_cell.length_c   1.000
_cell.angle_alpha   90.00
_cell.angle_beta   90.00
_cell.angle_gamma   90.00
#
_symmetry.space_group_name_H-M   'P 1'
#
loop_
_entity.id
_entity.type
_entity.pdbx_description
1 polymer ?
#
loop_
_entity_poly.entity_id
_entity_poly.type
_entity_poly.pdbx_seq_one_letter_code
_entity_poly.pdbx_strand_id
1 'polypeptide(L)'
;MSYHDSALLEKISVEICQSIVAIQQQQPELLIAKYRTINWQISTNKSALSGKFRAILGQTQSWDELSQKLQSLLKAVLIPVAFNSKIVSDLLAYVDQLNPENNDLITTHLLQRQSAGIAILLLDAENLQLNTNTERFLTTTCNCPLQVKIAFANWSNRGKLDVELHQRGYDLIHVPMGRDNADGKMIAVGSSIHERYLNVKEVFVCSSDKVMTNLCNTLQQNGILVYQVSQHGENIRVFNSATSETVNYSLKPLPEIPSIEQFIAQFKGLIKLQQKQTASYWIKLSILSKLFKTNYELTISQVIAHHFPGKQAKDVFIHYPSEFVVHQIDEKSELYVTLFEYHQSKIEDSQDISQSEIPILKELFMIDSPADLEKVIKNILTDLSRVDNQRFIDISILGSKFYQQYGKPITEQIKQLKISGSFAKFLHSCKSLQIQQVGKRWEVGVKKSEL
;
A
#
# COMPACT_ATOMS: atom_id res chain seq x y z
N MET A 1 -31.77 10.36 32.79
CA MET A 1 -30.54 10.00 33.52
C MET A 1 -29.87 8.90 32.70
N SER A 2 -28.64 9.11 32.25
CA SER A 2 -27.92 8.13 31.41
C SER A 2 -27.64 6.88 32.23
N TYR A 3 -28.15 5.74 31.78
CA TYR A 3 -27.92 4.44 32.41
C TYR A 3 -26.43 4.04 32.32
N HIS A 4 -25.71 4.54 31.33
CA HIS A 4 -24.28 4.26 31.12
C HIS A 4 -23.38 5.39 31.63
N ASP A 5 -22.28 5.02 32.29
CA ASP A 5 -21.21 5.93 32.71
C ASP A 5 -20.61 6.65 31.48
N SER A 6 -20.40 7.96 31.60
CA SER A 6 -19.77 8.76 30.54
C SER A 6 -18.36 8.28 30.21
N ALA A 7 -17.63 7.69 31.16
CA ALA A 7 -16.30 7.14 30.90
C ALA A 7 -16.35 5.83 30.08
N LEU A 8 -17.41 5.04 30.29
CA LEU A 8 -17.67 3.81 29.53
C LEU A 8 -18.02 4.11 28.07
N LEU A 9 -18.90 5.08 27.85
CA LEU A 9 -19.27 5.53 26.48
C LEU A 9 -18.07 6.12 25.73
N GLU A 10 -17.14 6.77 26.43
CA GLU A 10 -15.90 7.29 25.84
C GLU A 10 -14.99 6.14 25.37
N LYS A 11 -14.79 5.11 26.21
CA LYS A 11 -14.00 3.92 25.83
C LYS A 11 -14.57 3.22 24.60
N ILE A 12 -15.89 2.98 24.58
CA ILE A 12 -16.58 2.38 23.44
C ILE A 12 -16.38 3.23 22.17
N SER A 13 -16.55 4.55 22.28
CA SER A 13 -16.44 5.45 21.12
C SER A 13 -15.02 5.54 20.57
N VAL A 14 -14.01 5.50 21.44
CA VAL A 14 -12.59 5.45 21.03
C VAL A 14 -12.28 4.16 20.28
N GLU A 15 -12.71 3.01 20.80
CA GLU A 15 -12.46 1.72 20.15
C GLU A 15 -13.11 1.66 18.77
N ILE A 16 -14.37 2.09 18.64
CA ILE A 16 -15.07 2.15 17.35
C ILE A 16 -14.29 3.00 16.34
N CYS A 17 -13.79 4.17 16.75
CA CYS A 17 -13.01 5.03 15.87
C CYS A 17 -11.70 4.36 15.43
N GLN A 18 -11.02 3.65 16.33
CA GLN A 18 -9.80 2.90 16.01
C GLN A 18 -10.09 1.75 15.04
N SER A 19 -11.16 0.99 15.26
CA SER A 19 -11.56 -0.08 14.35
C SER A 19 -11.91 0.44 12.95
N ILE A 20 -12.60 1.59 12.85
CA ILE A 20 -12.92 2.20 11.55
C ILE A 20 -11.65 2.68 10.82
N VAL A 21 -10.67 3.23 11.55
CA VAL A 21 -9.36 3.58 10.97
C VAL A 21 -8.62 2.33 10.51
N ALA A 22 -8.62 1.26 11.30
CA ALA A 22 -7.98 -0.01 10.95
C ALA A 22 -8.62 -0.63 9.70
N ILE A 23 -9.95 -0.62 9.60
CA ILE A 23 -10.68 -1.07 8.41
C ILE A 23 -10.29 -0.22 7.20
N GLN A 24 -10.23 1.11 7.32
CA GLN A 24 -9.83 1.98 6.22
C GLN A 24 -8.41 1.66 5.70
N GLN A 25 -7.48 1.31 6.57
CA GLN A 25 -6.09 1.02 6.22
C GLN A 25 -5.89 -0.38 5.63
N GLN A 26 -6.59 -1.38 6.18
CA GLN A 26 -6.34 -2.78 5.87
C GLN A 26 -7.33 -3.34 4.83
N GLN A 27 -8.60 -2.94 4.90
CA GLN A 27 -9.71 -3.51 4.13
C GLN A 27 -10.75 -2.41 3.80
N PRO A 28 -10.37 -1.36 3.03
CA PRO A 28 -11.24 -0.21 2.76
C PRO A 28 -12.55 -0.58 2.05
N GLU A 29 -12.58 -1.70 1.34
CA GLU A 29 -13.77 -2.28 0.71
C GLU A 29 -14.88 -2.61 1.71
N LEU A 30 -14.56 -2.83 2.99
CA LEU A 30 -15.54 -3.10 4.04
C LEU A 30 -16.31 -1.86 4.52
N LEU A 31 -15.83 -0.66 4.19
CA LEU A 31 -16.58 0.59 4.38
C LEU A 31 -17.57 0.80 3.23
N ILE A 32 -18.71 1.42 3.53
CA ILE A 32 -19.62 1.92 2.49
C ILE A 32 -18.91 3.02 1.69
N ALA A 33 -19.14 3.06 0.37
CA ALA A 33 -18.43 3.93 -0.58
C ALA A 33 -18.28 5.41 -0.12
N LYS A 34 -19.33 6.00 0.45
CA LYS A 34 -19.30 7.39 0.96
C LYS A 34 -18.30 7.65 2.09
N TYR A 35 -17.90 6.63 2.83
CA TYR A 35 -16.99 6.74 3.98
C TYR A 35 -15.56 6.30 3.66
N ARG A 36 -15.31 5.76 2.46
CA ARG A 36 -13.97 5.36 2.01
C ARG A 36 -13.05 6.55 1.75
N THR A 37 -13.62 7.66 1.27
CA THR A 37 -12.90 8.89 0.91
C THR A 37 -12.65 9.83 2.08
N ILE A 38 -13.28 9.59 3.23
CA ILE A 38 -13.10 10.41 4.43
C ILE A 38 -11.82 9.97 5.12
N ASN A 39 -10.87 10.88 5.33
CA ASN A 39 -9.67 10.57 6.11
C ASN A 39 -10.00 10.49 7.61
N TRP A 40 -10.18 9.27 8.12
CA TRP A 40 -10.51 9.03 9.54
C TRP A 40 -9.31 9.20 10.48
N GLN A 41 -8.10 9.44 9.98
CA GLN A 41 -6.95 9.71 10.85
C GLN A 41 -6.94 11.13 11.41
N ILE A 42 -7.60 12.08 10.72
CA ILE A 42 -7.68 13.49 11.12
C ILE A 42 -8.47 13.60 12.43
N SER A 43 -7.92 14.34 13.40
CA SER A 43 -8.50 14.54 14.74
C SER A 43 -9.92 15.08 14.70
N THR A 44 -10.23 16.01 13.80
CA THR A 44 -11.56 16.58 13.60
C THR A 44 -12.60 15.54 13.22
N ASN A 45 -12.26 14.63 12.30
CA ASN A 45 -13.16 13.57 11.85
C ASN A 45 -13.36 12.50 12.92
N LYS A 46 -12.29 12.14 13.66
CA LYS A 46 -12.37 11.23 14.82
C LYS A 46 -13.28 11.81 15.91
N SER A 47 -13.11 13.08 16.24
CA SER A 47 -13.90 13.75 17.27
C SER A 47 -15.37 13.86 16.87
N ALA A 48 -15.66 14.21 15.61
CA ALA A 48 -17.03 14.25 15.10
C ALA A 48 -17.71 12.87 15.11
N LEU A 49 -16.97 11.82 14.74
CA LEU A 49 -17.46 10.44 14.76
C LEU A 49 -17.72 9.96 16.20
N SER A 50 -16.73 10.11 17.08
CA SER A 50 -16.83 9.75 18.50
C SER A 50 -17.98 10.49 19.17
N GLY A 51 -18.12 11.79 18.94
CA GLY A 51 -19.23 12.59 19.46
C GLY A 51 -20.60 12.09 18.98
N LYS A 52 -20.71 11.68 17.71
CA LYS A 52 -21.95 11.11 17.16
C LYS A 52 -22.29 9.76 17.78
N PHE A 53 -21.30 8.87 17.95
CA PHE A 53 -21.52 7.58 18.62
C PHE A 53 -21.91 7.78 20.08
N ARG A 54 -21.21 8.64 20.83
CA ARG A 54 -21.53 8.96 22.22
C ARG A 54 -22.93 9.56 22.38
N ALA A 55 -23.32 10.47 21.51
CA ALA A 55 -24.65 11.10 21.56
C ALA A 55 -25.79 10.10 21.30
N ILE A 56 -25.58 9.12 20.42
CA ILE A 56 -26.60 8.13 20.05
C ILE A 56 -26.62 6.97 21.05
N LEU A 57 -25.46 6.47 21.47
CA LEU A 57 -25.34 5.40 22.46
C LEU A 57 -25.71 5.88 23.88
N GLY A 58 -25.52 7.17 24.21
CA GLY A 58 -25.95 7.72 25.49
C GLY A 58 -27.47 7.82 25.70
N GLN A 59 -28.27 7.50 24.68
CA GLN A 59 -29.74 7.51 24.74
C GLN A 59 -30.33 6.16 25.15
N THR A 60 -29.52 5.11 25.25
CA THR A 60 -29.98 3.74 25.54
C THR A 60 -30.21 3.55 27.04
N GLN A 61 -31.20 2.74 27.39
CA GLN A 61 -31.58 2.49 28.79
C GLN A 61 -31.17 1.11 29.28
N SER A 62 -30.74 0.23 28.39
CA SER A 62 -30.22 -1.10 28.71
C SER A 62 -29.01 -1.45 27.83
N TRP A 63 -28.26 -2.47 28.26
CA TRP A 63 -27.13 -2.98 27.49
C TRP A 63 -27.55 -3.60 26.16
N ASP A 64 -28.67 -4.33 26.13
CA ASP A 64 -29.21 -4.91 24.90
C ASP A 64 -29.61 -3.84 23.89
N GLU A 65 -30.22 -2.75 24.36
CA GLU A 65 -30.52 -1.59 23.51
C GLU A 65 -29.23 -0.95 22.98
N LEU A 66 -28.20 -0.83 23.81
CA LEU A 66 -26.88 -0.32 23.40
C LEU A 66 -26.27 -1.18 22.30
N SER A 67 -26.22 -2.50 22.49
CA SER A 67 -25.62 -3.43 21.52
C SER A 67 -26.38 -3.42 20.20
N GLN A 68 -27.71 -3.45 20.22
CA GLN A 68 -28.53 -3.33 19.02
C GLN A 68 -28.33 -1.99 18.30
N LYS A 69 -28.27 -0.88 19.05
CA LYS A 69 -28.05 0.45 18.47
C LYS A 69 -26.65 0.59 17.87
N LEU A 70 -25.64 0.03 18.54
CA LEU A 70 -24.27 -0.02 18.03
C LEU A 70 -24.20 -0.79 16.71
N GLN A 71 -24.79 -1.98 16.63
CA GLN A 71 -24.83 -2.75 15.39
C GLN A 71 -25.55 -1.99 14.27
N SER A 72 -26.64 -1.27 14.58
CA SER A 72 -27.34 -0.43 13.61
C SER A 72 -26.45 0.71 13.09
N LEU A 73 -25.70 1.37 13.97
CA LEU A 73 -24.75 2.42 13.59
C LEU A 73 -23.60 1.87 12.75
N LEU A 74 -23.05 0.70 13.11
CA LEU A 74 -22.02 0.04 12.33
C LEU A 74 -22.53 -0.35 10.95
N LYS A 75 -23.75 -0.87 10.82
CA LYS A 75 -24.40 -1.14 9.52
C LYS A 75 -24.59 0.13 8.67
N ALA A 76 -24.66 1.31 9.30
CA ALA A 76 -24.76 2.57 8.58
C ALA A 76 -23.42 3.03 8.00
N VAL A 77 -22.28 2.46 8.43
CA VAL A 77 -20.91 2.81 8.03
C VAL A 77 -20.23 1.68 7.24
N LEU A 78 -20.53 0.43 7.58
CA LEU A 78 -19.93 -0.79 7.05
C LEU A 78 -20.88 -1.52 6.10
N ILE A 79 -20.33 -2.23 5.12
CA ILE A 79 -21.12 -3.16 4.30
C ILE A 79 -21.45 -4.44 5.10
N PRO A 80 -22.49 -5.21 4.74
CA PRO A 80 -22.87 -6.41 5.49
C PRO A 80 -21.74 -7.45 5.66
N VAL A 81 -20.90 -7.63 4.65
CA VAL A 81 -19.78 -8.58 4.68
C VAL A 81 -18.72 -8.22 5.74
N ALA A 82 -18.64 -6.94 6.14
CA ALA A 82 -17.68 -6.48 7.13
C ALA A 82 -17.87 -7.13 8.52
N PHE A 83 -19.08 -7.56 8.85
CA PHE A 83 -19.37 -8.24 10.13
C PHE A 83 -18.71 -9.64 10.23
N ASN A 84 -18.23 -10.19 9.11
CA ASN A 84 -17.43 -11.41 9.10
C ASN A 84 -15.92 -11.13 9.28
N SER A 85 -15.51 -9.85 9.30
CA SER A 85 -14.10 -9.49 9.49
C SER A 85 -13.69 -9.64 10.95
N LYS A 86 -12.42 -10.03 11.15
CA LYS A 86 -11.84 -10.16 12.49
C LYS A 86 -11.88 -8.84 13.26
N ILE A 87 -11.64 -7.71 12.58
CA ILE A 87 -11.65 -6.37 13.19
C ILE A 87 -13.02 -6.02 13.79
N VAL A 88 -14.11 -6.30 13.06
CA VAL A 88 -15.47 -6.00 13.55
C VAL A 88 -15.91 -6.98 14.63
N SER A 89 -15.52 -8.26 14.50
CA SER A 89 -15.76 -9.28 15.52
C SER A 89 -15.07 -8.93 16.85
N ASP A 90 -13.81 -8.51 16.79
CA ASP A 90 -13.04 -8.10 17.97
C ASP A 90 -13.61 -6.83 18.62
N LEU A 91 -14.07 -5.85 17.82
CA LEU A 91 -14.76 -4.66 18.32
C LEU A 91 -16.03 -5.02 19.10
N LEU A 92 -16.91 -5.85 18.53
CA LEU A 92 -18.15 -6.23 19.18
C LEU A 92 -17.89 -7.01 20.47
N ALA A 93 -16.95 -7.96 20.43
CA ALA A 93 -16.54 -8.72 21.61
C ALA A 93 -15.93 -7.83 22.70
N TYR A 94 -15.15 -6.81 22.33
CA TYR A 94 -14.62 -5.83 23.28
C TYR A 94 -15.74 -5.01 23.92
N VAL A 95 -16.70 -4.54 23.13
CA VAL A 95 -17.84 -3.78 23.67
C VAL A 95 -18.62 -4.64 24.64
N ASP A 96 -18.99 -5.87 24.26
CA ASP A 96 -19.77 -6.79 25.12
C ASP A 96 -19.06 -7.11 26.45
N GLN A 97 -17.72 -7.12 26.49
CA GLN A 97 -16.93 -7.28 27.73
C GLN A 97 -17.07 -6.11 28.69
N LEU A 98 -17.48 -4.94 28.22
CA LEU A 98 -17.68 -3.76 29.05
C LEU A 98 -19.06 -3.70 29.71
N ASN A 99 -19.91 -4.74 29.55
CA ASN A 99 -21.22 -4.81 30.18
C ASN A 99 -21.10 -4.92 31.72
N PRO A 100 -21.59 -3.93 32.49
CA PRO A 100 -21.55 -3.99 33.95
C PRO A 100 -22.48 -5.05 34.56
N GLU A 101 -23.53 -5.48 33.84
CA GLU A 101 -24.46 -6.54 34.29
C GLU A 101 -23.86 -7.94 34.19
N ASN A 102 -22.74 -8.10 33.47
CA ASN A 102 -21.99 -9.36 33.39
C ASN A 102 -21.09 -9.62 34.61
N ASN A 103 -21.17 -8.83 35.68
CA ASN A 103 -20.30 -8.97 36.87
C ASN A 103 -20.36 -10.36 37.55
N ASP A 104 -21.46 -11.11 37.44
CA ASP A 104 -21.55 -12.51 37.93
C ASP A 104 -21.06 -13.55 36.90
N LEU A 105 -20.89 -13.16 35.64
CA LEU A 105 -20.28 -13.95 34.55
C LEU A 105 -18.78 -13.62 34.35
N ILE A 106 -18.25 -12.66 35.09
CA ILE A 106 -16.81 -12.31 35.08
C ILE A 106 -15.95 -13.50 35.48
N THR A 107 -16.43 -14.41 36.34
CA THR A 107 -15.64 -15.57 36.76
C THR A 107 -15.53 -16.63 35.66
N THR A 108 -16.56 -16.80 34.82
CA THR A 108 -16.57 -17.80 33.72
C THR A 108 -15.97 -17.29 32.42
N HIS A 109 -16.09 -15.99 32.11
CA HIS A 109 -15.45 -15.42 30.91
C HIS A 109 -13.98 -15.03 31.12
N LEU A 110 -13.53 -14.74 32.36
CA LEU A 110 -12.09 -14.77 32.67
C LEU A 110 -11.53 -16.17 32.44
N LEU A 111 -12.25 -17.23 32.83
CA LEU A 111 -11.84 -18.61 32.55
C LEU A 111 -11.85 -18.96 31.04
N GLN A 112 -12.74 -18.38 30.23
CA GLN A 112 -12.72 -18.54 28.77
C GLN A 112 -11.67 -17.67 28.06
N ARG A 113 -11.28 -16.51 28.62
CA ARG A 113 -10.09 -15.77 28.16
C ARG A 113 -8.80 -16.45 28.64
N GLN A 114 -8.85 -17.22 29.72
CA GLN A 114 -7.79 -18.16 30.10
C GLN A 114 -7.75 -19.41 29.21
N SER A 115 -8.81 -19.73 28.45
CA SER A 115 -8.78 -20.84 27.47
C SER A 115 -8.26 -20.44 26.08
N ALA A 116 -8.13 -19.14 25.78
CA ALA A 116 -7.41 -18.68 24.60
C ALA A 116 -5.92 -18.60 24.97
N GLY A 117 -5.12 -19.49 24.39
CA GLY A 117 -3.66 -19.47 24.58
C GLY A 117 -3.08 -18.08 24.35
N ILE A 118 -2.05 -17.72 25.10
CA ILE A 118 -1.31 -16.46 24.88
C ILE A 118 0.04 -16.74 24.23
N ALA A 119 0.48 -15.79 23.40
CA ALA A 119 1.85 -15.73 22.91
C ALA A 119 2.67 -14.75 23.74
N ILE A 120 3.93 -15.11 24.02
CA ILE A 120 4.90 -14.28 24.75
C ILE A 120 6.13 -14.07 23.88
N LEU A 121 6.69 -12.87 23.87
CA LEU A 121 7.92 -12.55 23.17
C LEU A 121 9.03 -12.24 24.17
N LEU A 122 10.12 -12.99 24.08
CA LEU A 122 11.34 -12.77 24.84
C LEU A 122 12.41 -12.22 23.91
N LEU A 123 12.89 -11.03 24.20
CA LEU A 123 13.86 -10.31 23.39
C LEU A 123 15.21 -10.21 24.10
N ASP A 124 16.23 -10.84 23.52
CA ASP A 124 17.62 -10.49 23.77
C ASP A 124 17.93 -9.16 23.09
N ALA A 125 17.67 -8.06 23.80
CA ALA A 125 17.85 -6.71 23.28
C ALA A 125 19.33 -6.30 23.21
N GLU A 126 20.24 -7.15 23.71
CA GLU A 126 21.68 -6.89 23.58
C GLU A 126 22.18 -7.22 22.18
N ASN A 127 21.70 -8.33 21.62
CA ASN A 127 22.19 -8.93 20.39
C ASN A 127 21.21 -8.81 19.23
N LEU A 128 19.93 -8.53 19.48
CA LEU A 128 18.88 -8.48 18.48
C LEU A 128 18.00 -7.23 18.62
N GLN A 129 17.83 -6.49 17.53
CA GLN A 129 16.97 -5.32 17.49
C GLN A 129 15.72 -5.60 16.66
N LEU A 130 14.55 -5.50 17.30
CA LEU A 130 13.26 -5.61 16.64
C LEU A 130 12.64 -4.23 16.46
N ASN A 131 12.18 -3.92 15.25
CA ASN A 131 11.38 -2.75 14.96
C ASN A 131 9.87 -3.09 14.95
N THR A 132 9.02 -2.08 14.90
CA THR A 132 7.55 -2.24 14.91
C THR A 132 7.02 -3.09 13.76
N ASN A 133 7.67 -3.07 12.59
CA ASN A 133 7.24 -3.87 11.44
C ASN A 133 7.57 -5.35 11.66
N THR A 134 8.75 -5.65 12.21
CA THR A 134 9.12 -7.01 12.60
C THR A 134 8.17 -7.58 13.65
N GLU A 135 7.81 -6.80 14.67
CA GLU A 135 6.82 -7.24 15.66
C GLU A 135 5.45 -7.54 15.05
N ARG A 136 5.00 -6.69 14.11
CA ARG A 136 3.74 -6.91 13.39
C ARG A 136 3.81 -8.21 12.60
N PHE A 137 4.93 -8.48 11.93
CA PHE A 137 5.16 -9.74 11.24
C PHE A 137 5.15 -10.95 12.19
N LEU A 138 5.82 -10.87 13.34
CA LEU A 138 5.78 -11.94 14.35
C LEU A 138 4.34 -12.20 14.82
N THR A 139 3.55 -11.13 15.01
CA THR A 139 2.14 -11.23 15.39
C THR A 139 1.29 -11.93 14.32
N THR A 140 1.64 -11.82 13.04
CA THR A 140 0.96 -12.58 11.96
C THR A 140 1.38 -14.04 11.88
N THR A 141 2.45 -14.43 12.57
CA THR A 141 3.01 -15.80 12.51
C THR A 141 2.46 -16.70 13.65
N CYS A 142 2.03 -16.11 14.76
CA CYS A 142 1.46 -16.82 15.90
C CYS A 142 -0.05 -17.08 15.76
N ASN A 143 -0.53 -18.19 16.30
CA ASN A 143 -1.97 -18.49 16.35
C ASN A 143 -2.62 -17.86 17.60
N CYS A 144 -1.81 -17.57 18.61
CA CYS A 144 -2.23 -16.93 19.84
C CYS A 144 -1.95 -15.41 19.80
N PRO A 145 -2.79 -14.58 20.43
CA PRO A 145 -2.49 -13.15 20.57
C PRO A 145 -1.18 -12.94 21.34
N LEU A 146 -0.27 -12.14 20.78
CA LEU A 146 0.95 -11.70 21.46
C LEU A 146 0.60 -10.68 22.55
N GLN A 147 0.59 -11.12 23.80
CA GLN A 147 0.13 -10.31 24.94
C GLN A 147 1.27 -9.81 25.83
N VAL A 148 2.36 -10.58 25.95
CA VAL A 148 3.47 -10.26 26.85
C VAL A 148 4.73 -10.10 26.04
N LYS A 149 5.47 -9.01 26.28
CA LYS A 149 6.75 -8.73 25.66
C LYS A 149 7.76 -8.42 26.75
N ILE A 150 8.87 -9.15 26.80
CA ILE A 150 9.92 -8.99 27.81
C ILE A 150 11.24 -8.78 27.09
N ALA A 151 11.96 -7.73 27.43
CA ALA A 151 13.28 -7.47 26.90
C ALA A 151 14.35 -7.60 27.99
N PHE A 152 15.48 -8.21 27.62
CA PHE A 152 16.63 -8.41 28.49
C PHE A 152 17.81 -7.63 27.92
N ALA A 153 18.36 -6.71 28.72
CA ALA A 153 19.61 -6.04 28.38
C ALA A 153 20.22 -5.37 29.61
N ASN A 154 21.49 -5.00 29.49
CA ASN A 154 22.05 -3.97 30.32
C ASN A 154 21.62 -2.57 29.84
N TRP A 155 20.51 -2.08 30.39
CA TRP A 155 19.94 -0.77 30.04
C TRP A 155 20.86 0.42 30.26
N SER A 156 21.84 0.35 31.19
CA SER A 156 22.77 1.47 31.40
C SER A 156 23.63 1.76 30.18
N ASN A 157 23.77 0.78 29.27
CA ASN A 157 24.64 0.86 28.10
C ASN A 157 23.84 0.89 26.77
N ARG A 158 22.50 1.08 26.81
CA ARG A 158 21.63 0.99 25.62
C ARG A 158 20.97 2.31 25.20
N GLY A 159 21.42 3.44 25.75
CA GLY A 159 20.99 4.76 25.31
C GLY A 159 19.50 5.00 25.52
N LYS A 160 18.76 5.26 24.43
CA LYS A 160 17.29 5.52 24.46
C LYS A 160 16.44 4.29 24.11
N LEU A 161 17.06 3.13 23.91
CA LEU A 161 16.37 1.92 23.47
C LEU A 161 15.40 1.40 24.53
N ASP A 162 15.71 1.60 25.81
CA ASP A 162 14.83 1.31 26.94
C ASP A 162 13.52 2.09 26.85
N VAL A 163 13.59 3.41 26.61
CA VAL A 163 12.43 4.29 26.47
C VAL A 163 11.58 3.85 25.28
N GLU A 164 12.22 3.52 24.15
CA GLU A 164 11.52 3.05 22.95
C GLU A 164 10.77 1.73 23.22
N LEU A 165 11.45 0.73 23.79
CA LEU A 165 10.86 -0.57 24.08
C LEU A 165 9.74 -0.47 25.13
N HIS A 166 9.91 0.35 26.16
CA HIS A 166 8.87 0.60 27.16
C HIS A 166 7.62 1.25 26.54
N GLN A 167 7.78 2.23 25.64
CA GLN A 167 6.67 2.83 24.90
C GLN A 167 5.95 1.82 23.99
N ARG A 168 6.65 0.78 23.52
CA ARG A 168 6.09 -0.33 22.73
C ARG A 168 5.47 -1.45 23.59
N GLY A 169 5.44 -1.27 24.91
CA GLY A 169 4.81 -2.18 25.87
C GLY A 169 5.69 -3.36 26.29
N TYR A 170 7.02 -3.20 26.27
CA TYR A 170 7.94 -4.22 26.81
C TYR A 170 8.16 -4.04 28.30
N ASP A 171 8.11 -5.16 29.02
CA ASP A 171 8.68 -5.27 30.35
C ASP A 171 10.21 -5.35 30.24
N LEU A 172 10.90 -4.40 30.87
CA LEU A 172 12.35 -4.28 30.77
C LEU A 172 13.03 -4.96 31.95
N ILE A 173 13.74 -6.06 31.70
CA ILE A 173 14.53 -6.76 32.71
C ILE A 173 15.97 -6.29 32.62
N HIS A 174 16.39 -5.52 33.63
CA HIS A 174 17.78 -5.07 33.74
C HIS A 174 18.70 -6.25 34.06
N VAL A 175 19.81 -6.31 33.33
CA VAL A 175 20.89 -7.29 33.50
C VAL A 175 22.18 -6.54 33.88
N PRO A 176 22.91 -6.97 34.92
CA PRO A 176 24.18 -6.37 35.28
C PRO A 176 25.26 -6.61 34.22
N MET A 177 26.28 -5.74 34.19
CA MET A 177 27.44 -5.90 33.30
C MET A 177 28.12 -7.26 33.49
N GLY A 178 28.37 -7.95 32.38
CA GLY A 178 29.12 -9.20 32.35
C GLY A 178 28.75 -10.01 31.10
N ARG A 179 29.69 -10.85 30.67
CA ARG A 179 29.51 -11.71 29.50
C ARG A 179 28.40 -12.73 29.78
N ASP A 180 27.51 -12.94 28.80
CA ASP A 180 26.42 -13.93 28.83
C ASP A 180 25.41 -13.75 29.99
N ASN A 181 25.45 -12.63 30.72
CA ASN A 181 24.51 -12.36 31.82
C ASN A 181 23.08 -12.18 31.31
N ALA A 182 22.92 -11.59 30.11
CA ALA A 182 21.61 -11.38 29.51
C ALA A 182 21.00 -12.72 29.10
N ASP A 183 21.80 -13.57 28.46
CA ASP A 183 21.45 -14.95 28.13
C ASP A 183 21.05 -15.74 29.37
N GLY A 184 21.88 -15.68 30.43
CA GLY A 184 21.60 -16.37 31.69
C GLY A 184 20.28 -15.92 32.33
N LYS A 185 20.02 -14.61 32.38
CA LYS A 185 18.73 -14.09 32.89
C LYS A 185 17.56 -14.48 32.01
N MET A 186 17.72 -14.41 30.69
CA MET A 186 16.67 -14.78 29.74
C MET A 186 16.32 -16.26 29.86
N ILE A 187 17.31 -17.15 30.01
CA ILE A 187 17.09 -18.58 30.26
C ILE A 187 16.38 -18.81 31.59
N ALA A 188 16.87 -18.18 32.67
CA ALA A 188 16.28 -18.36 34.01
C ALA A 188 14.82 -17.88 34.06
N VAL A 189 14.53 -16.67 33.59
CA VAL A 189 13.17 -16.11 33.56
C VAL A 189 12.31 -16.88 32.55
N GLY A 190 12.85 -17.12 31.36
CA GLY A 190 12.17 -17.82 30.27
C GLY A 190 11.72 -19.22 30.65
N SER A 191 12.55 -19.96 31.38
CA SER A 191 12.21 -21.32 31.82
C SER A 191 11.02 -21.34 32.79
N SER A 192 10.86 -20.28 33.60
CA SER A 192 9.76 -20.12 34.57
C SER A 192 8.46 -19.55 33.95
N ILE A 193 8.43 -19.29 32.65
CA ILE A 193 7.25 -18.67 32.00
C ILE A 193 6.00 -19.52 32.14
N HIS A 194 6.12 -20.83 32.00
CA HIS A 194 4.99 -21.75 32.11
C HIS A 194 4.35 -21.74 33.52
N GLU A 195 5.14 -21.45 34.56
CA GLU A 195 4.66 -21.30 35.94
C GLU A 195 3.99 -19.95 36.18
N ARG A 196 4.55 -18.88 35.59
CA ARG A 196 4.07 -17.50 35.77
C ARG A 196 2.85 -17.18 34.89
N TYR A 197 2.76 -17.80 33.73
CA TYR A 197 1.74 -17.55 32.72
C TYR A 197 1.05 -18.87 32.35
N LEU A 198 0.06 -19.28 33.16
CA LEU A 198 -0.61 -20.58 33.04
C LEU A 198 -1.26 -20.84 31.66
N ASN A 199 -1.57 -19.80 30.90
CA ASN A 199 -2.23 -19.90 29.59
C ASN A 199 -1.27 -19.70 28.42
N VAL A 200 0.04 -19.65 28.66
CA VAL A 200 1.01 -19.56 27.57
C VAL A 200 0.92 -20.80 26.70
N LYS A 201 0.76 -20.59 25.39
CA LYS A 201 0.79 -21.66 24.39
C LYS A 201 1.91 -21.46 23.39
N GLU A 202 2.34 -20.23 23.18
CA GLU A 202 3.33 -19.88 22.18
C GLU A 202 4.38 -18.94 22.78
N VAL A 203 5.66 -19.17 22.47
CA VAL A 203 6.75 -18.28 22.90
C VAL A 203 7.68 -17.99 21.73
N PHE A 204 7.89 -16.71 21.45
CA PHE A 204 8.99 -16.25 20.60
C PHE A 204 10.24 -16.07 21.44
N VAL A 205 11.29 -16.83 21.11
CA VAL A 205 12.63 -16.66 21.68
C VAL A 205 13.45 -15.89 20.65
N CYS A 206 13.58 -14.59 20.85
CA CYS A 206 14.26 -13.68 19.93
C CYS A 206 15.72 -13.46 20.38
N SER A 207 16.61 -14.31 19.87
CA SER A 207 18.06 -14.19 20.01
C SER A 207 18.75 -14.93 18.86
N SER A 208 19.91 -14.43 18.45
CA SER A 208 20.76 -15.08 17.45
C SER A 208 21.76 -16.06 18.07
N ASP A 209 21.85 -16.15 19.40
CA ASP A 209 22.78 -17.05 20.07
C ASP A 209 22.27 -18.49 20.11
N LYS A 210 23.18 -19.45 19.88
CA LYS A 210 22.90 -20.88 19.99
C LYS A 210 22.64 -21.31 21.43
N VAL A 211 23.11 -20.57 22.42
CA VAL A 211 22.87 -20.87 23.84
C VAL A 211 21.37 -20.93 24.17
N MET A 212 20.53 -20.16 23.45
CA MET A 212 19.07 -20.18 23.61
C MET A 212 18.40 -21.50 23.22
N THR A 213 19.10 -22.43 22.56
CA THR A 213 18.56 -23.76 22.24
C THR A 213 18.09 -24.50 23.50
N ASN A 214 18.79 -24.33 24.62
CA ASN A 214 18.39 -24.95 25.89
C ASN A 214 17.06 -24.40 26.41
N LEU A 215 16.86 -23.08 26.34
CA LEU A 215 15.60 -22.44 26.70
C LEU A 215 14.46 -22.92 25.80
N CYS A 216 14.68 -22.99 24.49
CA CYS A 216 13.70 -23.51 23.55
C CYS A 216 13.28 -24.94 23.92
N ASN A 217 14.25 -25.83 24.18
CA ASN A 217 13.98 -27.22 24.56
C ASN A 217 13.17 -27.31 25.86
N THR A 218 13.53 -26.52 26.88
CA THR A 218 12.79 -26.49 28.16
C THR A 218 11.34 -26.02 27.97
N LEU A 219 11.11 -24.97 27.18
CA LEU A 219 9.77 -24.49 26.88
C LEU A 219 8.93 -25.55 26.13
N GLN A 220 9.53 -26.22 25.15
CA GLN A 220 8.88 -27.31 24.43
C GLN A 220 8.53 -28.51 25.31
N GLN A 221 9.43 -28.90 26.23
CA GLN A 221 9.17 -29.96 27.20
C GLN A 221 7.97 -29.65 28.10
N ASN A 222 7.71 -28.37 28.36
CA ASN A 222 6.54 -27.88 29.08
C ASN A 222 5.29 -27.71 28.19
N GLY A 223 5.30 -28.25 26.96
CA GLY A 223 4.15 -28.24 26.05
C GLY A 223 3.87 -26.88 25.38
N ILE A 224 4.86 -25.98 25.37
CA ILE A 224 4.76 -24.67 24.73
C ILE A 224 5.30 -24.76 23.30
N LEU A 225 4.57 -24.20 22.34
CA LEU A 225 5.04 -24.03 20.97
C LEU A 225 6.09 -22.91 20.92
N VAL A 226 7.31 -23.24 20.50
CA VAL A 226 8.41 -22.26 20.45
C VAL A 226 8.69 -21.81 19.03
N TYR A 227 8.80 -20.50 18.86
CA TYR A 227 9.29 -19.85 17.65
C TYR A 227 10.68 -19.25 17.94
N GLN A 228 11.72 -19.80 17.33
CA GLN A 228 13.06 -19.25 17.47
C GLN A 228 13.26 -18.15 16.42
N VAL A 229 13.57 -16.94 16.86
CA VAL A 229 13.75 -15.77 15.99
C VAL A 229 15.20 -15.34 16.04
N SER A 230 15.90 -15.48 14.91
CA SER A 230 17.30 -15.04 14.76
C SER A 230 17.43 -14.00 13.65
N GLN A 231 18.46 -13.16 13.74
CA GLN A 231 18.80 -12.21 12.67
C GLN A 231 20.02 -12.71 11.89
N HIS A 232 19.89 -12.74 10.57
CA HIS A 232 20.95 -13.05 9.63
C HIS A 232 21.08 -11.89 8.63
N GLY A 233 22.01 -10.97 8.90
CA GLY A 233 22.19 -9.76 8.10
C GLY A 233 20.94 -8.87 8.16
N GLU A 234 20.36 -8.57 6.99
CA GLU A 234 19.16 -7.75 6.84
C GLU A 234 17.84 -8.56 6.96
N ASN A 235 17.89 -9.84 7.31
CA ASN A 235 16.71 -10.69 7.40
C ASN A 235 16.53 -11.26 8.81
N ILE A 236 15.28 -11.40 9.21
CA ILE A 236 14.81 -12.14 10.38
C ILE A 236 14.39 -13.52 9.92
N ARG A 237 14.90 -14.54 10.60
CA ARG A 237 14.51 -15.93 10.42
C ARG A 237 13.66 -16.35 11.60
N VAL A 238 12.46 -16.83 11.33
CA VAL A 238 11.56 -17.43 12.33
C VAL A 238 11.50 -18.92 12.07
N PHE A 239 11.99 -19.71 13.02
CA PHE A 239 11.94 -21.17 12.99
C PHE A 239 10.84 -21.66 13.91
N ASN A 240 9.86 -22.36 13.35
CA ASN A 240 8.80 -23.02 14.11
C ASN A 240 9.31 -24.40 14.56
N SER A 241 9.42 -24.58 15.86
CA SER A 241 10.00 -25.78 16.44
C SER A 241 9.08 -27.00 16.40
N ALA A 242 7.76 -26.84 16.18
CA ALA A 242 6.82 -27.95 16.02
C ALA A 242 6.68 -28.42 14.56
N THR A 243 6.65 -27.50 13.60
CA THR A 243 6.51 -27.86 12.17
C THR A 243 7.85 -28.03 11.46
N SER A 244 8.96 -27.66 12.10
CA SER A 244 10.30 -27.55 11.49
C SER A 244 10.36 -26.58 10.30
N GLU A 245 9.34 -25.73 10.14
CA GLU A 245 9.30 -24.73 9.07
C GLU A 245 10.12 -23.50 9.44
N THR A 246 10.73 -22.91 8.43
CA THR A 246 11.47 -21.65 8.56
C THR A 246 10.82 -20.61 7.66
N VAL A 247 10.43 -19.48 8.24
CA VAL A 247 9.98 -18.29 7.52
C VAL A 247 11.07 -17.23 7.59
N ASN A 248 11.46 -16.68 6.44
CA ASN A 248 12.40 -15.57 6.37
C ASN A 248 11.63 -14.28 6.07
N TYR A 249 11.88 -13.25 6.87
CA TYR A 249 11.29 -11.92 6.75
C TYR A 249 12.39 -10.88 6.57
N SER A 250 12.25 -9.98 5.60
CA SER A 250 13.23 -8.92 5.39
C SER A 250 12.96 -7.73 6.31
N LEU A 251 14.01 -7.19 6.94
CA LEU A 251 13.91 -6.04 7.86
C LEU A 251 13.66 -4.71 7.14
N LYS A 252 13.88 -4.66 5.82
CA LYS A 252 13.50 -3.50 5.02
C LYS A 252 11.99 -3.51 4.80
N PRO A 253 11.29 -2.38 4.97
CA PRO A 253 9.93 -2.28 4.47
C PRO A 253 9.96 -2.68 2.99
N LEU A 254 8.98 -3.48 2.55
CA LEU A 254 8.76 -3.70 1.12
C LEU A 254 8.85 -2.32 0.45
N PRO A 255 9.78 -2.11 -0.49
CA PRO A 255 9.91 -0.80 -1.12
C PRO A 255 8.53 -0.43 -1.65
N GLU A 256 8.04 0.78 -1.31
CA GLU A 256 6.74 1.22 -1.80
C GLU A 256 6.71 1.03 -3.31
N ILE A 257 5.71 0.31 -3.79
CA ILE A 257 5.62 -0.01 -5.20
C ILE A 257 5.44 1.33 -5.92
N PRO A 258 6.41 1.75 -6.77
CA PRO A 258 6.35 3.05 -7.39
C PRO A 258 5.10 3.13 -8.26
N SER A 259 4.51 4.32 -8.38
CA SER A 259 3.45 4.55 -9.37
C SER A 259 3.94 4.19 -10.78
N ILE A 260 3.01 3.93 -11.70
CA ILE A 260 3.35 3.58 -13.09
C ILE A 260 4.24 4.66 -13.73
N GLU A 261 3.96 5.93 -13.47
CA GLU A 261 4.73 7.06 -14.01
C GLU A 261 6.16 7.10 -13.46
N GLN A 262 6.33 6.88 -12.15
CA GLN A 262 7.65 6.79 -11.53
C GLN A 262 8.42 5.57 -12.03
N PHE A 263 7.76 4.43 -12.17
CA PHE A 263 8.35 3.23 -12.76
C PHE A 263 8.85 3.50 -14.18
N ILE A 264 8.03 4.13 -15.03
CA ILE A 264 8.41 4.50 -16.41
C ILE A 264 9.63 5.45 -16.40
N ALA A 265 9.63 6.47 -15.55
CA ALA A 265 10.73 7.43 -15.44
C ALA A 265 12.04 6.76 -14.98
N GLN A 266 11.98 5.92 -13.95
CA GLN A 266 13.12 5.15 -13.44
C GLN A 266 13.67 4.21 -14.51
N PHE A 267 12.79 3.51 -15.21
CA PHE A 267 13.17 2.57 -16.26
C PHE A 267 13.81 3.27 -17.46
N LYS A 268 13.27 4.42 -17.88
CA LYS A 268 13.89 5.28 -18.90
C LYS A 268 15.28 5.74 -18.48
N GLY A 269 15.45 6.15 -17.22
CA GLY A 269 16.75 6.53 -16.68
C GLY A 269 17.78 5.41 -16.78
N LEU A 270 17.39 4.18 -16.43
CA LEU A 270 18.27 3.01 -16.56
C LEU A 270 18.64 2.70 -18.01
N ILE A 271 17.69 2.82 -18.95
CA ILE A 271 17.97 2.61 -20.38
C ILE A 271 18.99 3.65 -20.86
N LYS A 272 18.79 4.94 -20.58
CA LYS A 272 19.73 6.00 -20.99
C LYS A 272 21.13 5.80 -20.37
N LEU A 273 21.18 5.42 -19.10
CA LEU A 273 22.45 5.15 -18.42
C LEU A 273 23.17 3.98 -19.11
N GLN A 274 22.45 2.88 -19.38
CA GLN A 274 23.03 1.71 -20.00
C GLN A 274 23.47 1.99 -21.45
N GLN A 275 22.68 2.75 -22.23
CA GLN A 275 23.02 3.16 -23.60
C GLN A 275 24.32 3.97 -23.64
N LYS A 276 24.53 4.87 -22.67
CA LYS A 276 25.79 5.63 -22.53
C LYS A 276 26.97 4.75 -22.14
N GLN A 277 26.75 3.77 -21.27
CA GLN A 277 27.82 2.88 -20.78
C GLN A 277 28.27 1.84 -21.81
N THR A 278 27.35 1.30 -22.61
CA THR A 278 27.66 0.22 -23.57
C THR A 278 27.80 0.70 -25.01
N ALA A 279 27.54 1.99 -25.28
CA ALA A 279 27.44 2.56 -26.62
C ALA A 279 26.45 1.81 -27.54
N SER A 280 25.51 1.05 -26.96
CA SER A 280 24.48 0.31 -27.69
C SER A 280 23.12 0.94 -27.44
N TYR A 281 22.38 1.20 -28.51
CA TYR A 281 21.01 1.72 -28.42
C TYR A 281 20.02 0.66 -27.90
N TRP A 282 20.23 -0.61 -28.24
CA TRP A 282 19.37 -1.71 -27.84
C TRP A 282 19.90 -2.39 -26.59
N ILE A 283 19.09 -2.43 -25.54
CA ILE A 283 19.45 -3.01 -24.26
C ILE A 283 18.58 -4.24 -23.97
N LYS A 284 19.20 -5.32 -23.54
CA LYS A 284 18.50 -6.55 -23.13
C LYS A 284 17.66 -6.31 -21.87
N LEU A 285 16.40 -6.74 -21.89
CA LEU A 285 15.51 -6.63 -20.72
C LEU A 285 16.04 -7.38 -19.50
N SER A 286 16.78 -8.48 -19.69
CA SER A 286 17.39 -9.24 -18.59
C SER A 286 18.43 -8.41 -17.82
N ILE A 287 19.18 -7.56 -18.51
CA ILE A 287 20.16 -6.64 -17.92
C ILE A 287 19.43 -5.54 -17.16
N LEU A 288 18.42 -4.92 -17.78
CA LEU A 288 17.60 -3.89 -17.13
C LEU A 288 16.88 -4.44 -15.90
N SER A 289 16.41 -5.69 -15.93
CA SER A 289 15.78 -6.37 -14.79
C SER A 289 16.75 -6.54 -13.63
N LYS A 290 17.99 -6.92 -13.92
CA LYS A 290 19.05 -7.03 -12.89
C LYS A 290 19.37 -5.65 -12.31
N LEU A 291 19.57 -4.64 -13.16
CA LEU A 291 19.88 -3.27 -12.73
C LEU A 291 18.74 -2.65 -11.93
N PHE A 292 17.49 -2.88 -12.33
CA PHE A 292 16.32 -2.39 -11.62
C PHE A 292 16.21 -3.05 -10.24
N LYS A 293 16.43 -4.37 -10.15
CA LYS A 293 16.48 -5.09 -8.87
C LYS A 293 17.61 -4.59 -7.97
N THR A 294 18.79 -4.32 -8.53
CA THR A 294 19.94 -3.83 -7.75
C THR A 294 19.73 -2.39 -7.26
N ASN A 295 19.16 -1.51 -8.08
CA ASN A 295 19.04 -0.08 -7.76
C ASN A 295 17.82 0.26 -6.91
N TYR A 296 16.75 -0.53 -6.99
CA TYR A 296 15.46 -0.22 -6.34
C TYR A 296 14.96 -1.34 -5.43
N GLU A 297 15.72 -2.43 -5.28
CA GLU A 297 15.37 -3.60 -4.45
C GLU A 297 14.00 -4.24 -4.80
N LEU A 298 13.43 -3.89 -5.96
CA LEU A 298 12.18 -4.39 -6.51
C LEU A 298 12.44 -5.11 -7.83
N THR A 299 11.69 -6.19 -8.08
CA THR A 299 11.66 -6.79 -9.41
C THR A 299 10.61 -6.12 -10.28
N ILE A 300 10.88 -6.04 -11.58
CA ILE A 300 9.90 -5.56 -12.57
C ILE A 300 8.59 -6.35 -12.47
N SER A 301 8.68 -7.67 -12.26
CA SER A 301 7.50 -8.54 -12.10
C SER A 301 6.65 -8.18 -10.87
N GLN A 302 7.26 -7.74 -9.76
CA GLN A 302 6.53 -7.29 -8.57
C GLN A 302 5.76 -5.99 -8.83
N VAL A 303 6.40 -5.03 -9.51
CA VAL A 303 5.74 -3.77 -9.90
C VAL A 303 4.57 -4.05 -10.85
N ILE A 304 4.77 -4.95 -11.80
CA ILE A 304 3.76 -5.29 -12.82
C ILE A 304 2.61 -6.11 -12.24
N ALA A 305 2.88 -7.07 -11.34
CA ALA A 305 1.83 -7.84 -10.67
C ALA A 305 0.89 -6.93 -9.84
N HIS A 306 1.41 -5.83 -9.31
CA HIS A 306 0.64 -4.86 -8.54
C HIS A 306 -0.22 -3.94 -9.42
N HIS A 307 0.37 -3.35 -10.47
CA HIS A 307 -0.35 -2.40 -11.35
C HIS A 307 -1.15 -3.06 -12.46
N PHE A 308 -0.78 -4.28 -12.86
CA PHE A 308 -1.38 -5.02 -13.97
C PHE A 308 -1.55 -6.52 -13.61
N PRO A 309 -2.49 -6.85 -12.70
CA PRO A 309 -2.71 -8.23 -12.27
C PRO A 309 -3.01 -9.15 -13.47
N GLY A 310 -2.30 -10.28 -13.54
CA GLY A 310 -2.44 -11.28 -14.62
C GLY A 310 -1.62 -11.03 -15.88
N LYS A 311 -0.85 -9.94 -15.97
CA LYS A 311 0.06 -9.66 -17.10
C LYS A 311 1.51 -10.04 -16.77
N GLN A 312 2.27 -10.46 -17.77
CA GLN A 312 3.70 -10.68 -17.64
C GLN A 312 4.50 -9.41 -17.94
N ALA A 313 5.75 -9.37 -17.48
CA ALA A 313 6.60 -8.19 -17.64
C ALA A 313 6.76 -7.74 -19.10
N LYS A 314 6.92 -8.72 -20.01
CA LYS A 314 6.97 -8.50 -21.45
C LYS A 314 5.72 -7.80 -22.00
N ASP A 315 4.54 -8.12 -21.47
CA ASP A 315 3.28 -7.61 -21.98
C ASP A 315 3.19 -6.11 -21.71
N VAL A 316 3.64 -5.64 -20.55
CA VAL A 316 3.61 -4.21 -20.23
C VAL A 316 4.48 -3.41 -21.20
N PHE A 317 5.72 -3.82 -21.46
CA PHE A 317 6.57 -3.08 -22.39
C PHE A 317 6.02 -3.04 -23.83
N ILE A 318 5.31 -4.09 -24.26
CA ILE A 318 4.64 -4.14 -25.57
C ILE A 318 3.42 -3.19 -25.62
N HIS A 319 2.73 -2.97 -24.50
CA HIS A 319 1.53 -2.13 -24.42
C HIS A 319 1.83 -0.65 -24.09
N TYR A 320 3.10 -0.25 -23.92
CA TYR A 320 3.54 1.15 -23.75
C TYR A 320 4.43 1.64 -24.92
N PRO A 321 3.95 1.60 -26.18
CA PRO A 321 4.76 1.94 -27.36
C PRO A 321 5.11 3.44 -27.46
N SER A 322 4.44 4.32 -26.72
CA SER A 322 4.79 5.74 -26.64
C SER A 322 6.05 5.99 -25.80
N GLU A 323 6.35 5.08 -24.88
CA GLU A 323 7.42 5.22 -23.91
C GLU A 323 8.62 4.33 -24.22
N PHE A 324 8.38 3.13 -24.74
CA PHE A 324 9.40 2.11 -25.00
C PHE A 324 9.24 1.53 -26.40
N VAL A 325 10.36 1.29 -27.07
CA VAL A 325 10.37 0.49 -28.28
C VAL A 325 11.01 -0.85 -27.99
N VAL A 326 10.28 -1.90 -28.32
CA VAL A 326 10.61 -3.27 -27.98
C VAL A 326 10.90 -4.05 -29.26
N HIS A 327 11.98 -4.81 -29.25
CA HIS A 327 12.36 -5.69 -30.34
C HIS A 327 12.56 -7.12 -29.81
N GLN A 328 11.91 -8.08 -30.45
CA GLN A 328 12.07 -9.50 -30.16
C GLN A 328 12.15 -10.25 -31.49
N ILE A 329 13.18 -11.09 -31.65
CA ILE A 329 13.48 -11.77 -32.92
C ILE A 329 12.53 -12.97 -33.13
N ASP A 330 12.17 -13.67 -32.05
CA ASP A 330 11.15 -14.73 -32.01
C ASP A 330 10.52 -14.81 -30.61
N GLU A 331 9.42 -15.56 -30.43
CA GLU A 331 8.70 -15.66 -29.14
C GLU A 331 9.54 -16.21 -27.97
N LYS A 332 10.64 -16.93 -28.25
CA LYS A 332 11.54 -17.53 -27.26
C LYS A 332 12.82 -16.71 -27.03
N SER A 333 13.07 -15.74 -27.89
CA SER A 333 14.27 -14.91 -27.92
C SER A 333 14.19 -13.81 -26.89
N GLU A 334 15.37 -13.34 -26.50
CA GLU A 334 15.52 -12.28 -25.51
C GLU A 334 14.89 -10.95 -26.00
N LEU A 335 14.18 -10.28 -25.11
CA LEU A 335 13.51 -9.01 -25.40
C LEU A 335 14.51 -7.85 -25.30
N TYR A 336 14.60 -7.02 -26.34
CA TYR A 336 15.41 -5.81 -26.35
C TYR A 336 14.52 -4.58 -26.22
N VAL A 337 14.96 -3.59 -25.45
CA VAL A 337 14.25 -2.34 -25.20
C VAL A 337 15.15 -1.16 -25.54
N THR A 338 14.58 -0.14 -26.18
CA THR A 338 15.22 1.14 -26.45
C THR A 338 14.23 2.31 -26.24
N LEU A 339 14.78 3.52 -26.16
CA LEU A 339 14.04 4.77 -26.21
C LEU A 339 14.36 5.45 -27.53
N PHE A 340 13.34 5.76 -28.35
CA PHE A 340 13.53 6.67 -29.47
C PHE A 340 13.39 8.09 -28.94
N GLU A 341 14.51 8.78 -28.77
CA GLU A 341 14.50 10.23 -28.61
C GLU A 341 14.27 10.83 -30.00
N TYR A 342 13.24 11.67 -30.13
CA TYR A 342 13.11 12.53 -31.31
C TYR A 342 14.35 13.42 -31.31
N HIS A 343 15.29 13.19 -32.23
CA HIS A 343 16.42 14.10 -32.40
C HIS A 343 15.87 15.45 -32.87
N GLN A 344 15.57 16.35 -31.93
CA GLN A 344 15.73 17.78 -32.21
C GLN A 344 17.20 17.94 -32.56
N SER A 345 17.47 18.27 -33.81
CA SER A 345 18.80 18.66 -34.28
C SER A 345 19.38 19.65 -33.29
N LYS A 346 20.52 19.28 -32.69
CA LYS A 346 21.34 20.18 -31.89
C LYS A 346 21.66 21.41 -32.76
N ILE A 347 21.12 22.56 -32.39
CA ILE A 347 21.78 23.83 -32.67
C ILE A 347 22.68 24.04 -31.47
N GLU A 348 23.97 23.77 -31.68
CA GLU A 348 25.02 24.24 -30.79
C GLU A 348 25.08 25.76 -30.95
N ASP A 349 24.74 26.49 -29.89
CA ASP A 349 25.54 27.63 -29.48
C ASP A 349 25.23 28.07 -28.03
N SER A 350 26.24 27.86 -27.18
CA SER A 350 26.80 28.83 -26.26
C SER A 350 25.90 29.61 -25.26
N GLN A 351 26.13 29.28 -23.98
CA GLN A 351 26.24 30.17 -22.81
C GLN A 351 24.98 30.73 -22.11
N ASP A 352 24.79 30.16 -20.91
CA ASP A 352 24.68 30.82 -19.60
C ASP A 352 23.33 31.32 -19.02
N ILE A 353 23.15 30.91 -17.75
CA ILE A 353 22.29 31.40 -16.67
C ILE A 353 20.76 31.44 -16.90
N SER A 354 20.01 30.65 -16.12
CA SER A 354 19.06 31.14 -15.09
C SER A 354 17.99 30.10 -14.75
N GLN A 355 17.82 29.87 -13.44
CA GLN A 355 16.59 29.33 -12.87
C GLN A 355 15.39 30.14 -13.38
N SER A 356 14.38 29.48 -13.95
CA SER A 356 12.98 29.96 -13.98
C SER A 356 12.05 28.87 -14.53
N GLU A 357 11.13 28.45 -13.67
CA GLU A 357 9.72 28.19 -13.98
C GLU A 357 9.39 27.08 -14.98
N ILE A 358 8.99 25.94 -14.40
CA ILE A 358 8.07 24.97 -15.00
C ILE A 358 6.77 25.71 -15.36
N PRO A 359 6.41 25.88 -16.65
CA PRO A 359 5.11 26.42 -16.99
C PRO A 359 4.09 25.29 -16.85
N ILE A 360 3.44 25.28 -15.69
CA ILE A 360 1.98 25.14 -15.53
C ILE A 360 1.34 24.03 -16.39
N LEU A 361 1.05 22.91 -15.73
CA LEU A 361 -0.17 22.10 -15.87
C LEU A 361 -1.17 22.62 -16.93
N LYS A 362 -1.10 22.10 -18.15
CA LYS A 362 -2.23 22.19 -19.10
C LYS A 362 -3.30 21.20 -18.65
N GLU A 363 -4.30 21.75 -17.99
CA GLU A 363 -5.63 21.22 -17.66
C GLU A 363 -6.00 19.87 -18.29
N LEU A 364 -6.30 18.89 -17.44
CA LEU A 364 -7.09 17.71 -17.77
C LEU A 364 -8.49 18.17 -18.25
N PHE A 365 -8.63 18.48 -19.54
CA PHE A 365 -9.94 18.75 -20.13
C PHE A 365 -10.77 17.47 -20.13
N MET A 366 -11.78 17.42 -19.25
CA MET A 366 -12.84 16.42 -19.30
C MET A 366 -13.72 16.73 -20.52
N ILE A 367 -13.79 15.80 -21.49
CA ILE A 367 -14.54 15.99 -22.73
C ILE A 367 -15.97 15.48 -22.49
N ASP A 368 -16.83 16.36 -21.99
CA ASP A 368 -18.20 15.99 -21.59
C ASP A 368 -19.27 16.50 -22.56
N SER A 369 -18.90 17.35 -23.53
CA SER A 369 -19.81 17.83 -24.57
C SER A 369 -19.22 17.76 -25.99
N PRO A 370 -20.07 17.77 -27.04
CA PRO A 370 -19.61 17.90 -28.43
C PRO A 370 -18.82 19.19 -28.69
N ALA A 371 -19.12 20.28 -27.97
CA ALA A 371 -18.40 21.55 -28.09
C ALA A 371 -16.99 21.47 -27.48
N ASP A 372 -16.82 20.72 -26.38
CA ASP A 372 -15.52 20.45 -25.78
C ASP A 372 -14.66 19.58 -26.70
N LEU A 373 -15.27 18.57 -27.33
CA LEU A 373 -14.59 17.76 -28.32
C LEU A 373 -14.14 18.58 -29.54
N GLU A 374 -14.99 19.50 -30.02
CA GLU A 374 -14.62 20.44 -31.10
C GLU A 374 -13.45 21.35 -30.68
N LYS A 375 -13.45 21.88 -29.46
CA LYS A 375 -12.37 22.72 -28.92
C LYS A 375 -11.05 21.96 -28.81
N VAL A 376 -11.08 20.73 -28.32
CA VAL A 376 -9.91 19.85 -28.22
C VAL A 376 -9.34 19.55 -29.61
N ILE A 377 -10.19 19.20 -30.58
CA ILE A 377 -9.76 18.96 -31.96
C ILE A 377 -9.14 20.22 -32.57
N LYS A 378 -9.74 21.39 -32.35
CA LYS A 378 -9.20 22.67 -32.81
C LYS A 378 -7.81 22.95 -32.23
N ASN A 379 -7.59 22.66 -30.95
CA ASN A 379 -6.27 22.81 -30.31
C ASN A 379 -5.24 21.87 -30.94
N ILE A 380 -5.58 20.59 -31.13
CA ILE A 380 -4.71 19.62 -31.78
C ILE A 380 -4.34 20.06 -33.20
N LEU A 381 -5.32 20.54 -33.98
CA LEU A 381 -5.08 21.03 -35.34
C LEU A 381 -4.22 22.29 -35.34
N THR A 382 -4.42 23.20 -34.38
CA THR A 382 -3.60 24.42 -34.25
C THR A 382 -2.15 24.08 -33.91
N ASP A 383 -1.92 23.11 -33.02
CA ASP A 383 -0.59 22.64 -32.64
C ASP A 383 0.11 21.95 -33.83
N LEU A 384 -0.62 21.12 -34.59
CA LEU A 384 -0.08 20.44 -35.77
C LEU A 384 0.22 21.41 -36.92
N SER A 385 -0.63 22.40 -37.15
CA SER A 385 -0.42 23.42 -38.19
C SER A 385 0.76 24.36 -37.90
N ARG A 386 1.15 24.53 -36.62
CA ARG A 386 2.35 25.31 -36.23
C ARG A 386 3.66 24.62 -36.56
N VAL A 387 3.67 23.28 -36.56
CA VAL A 387 4.89 22.49 -36.78
C VAL A 387 5.17 22.30 -38.28
N ASP A 388 4.13 22.03 -39.07
CA ASP A 388 4.30 21.62 -40.47
C ASP A 388 3.88 22.68 -41.51
N ASN A 389 3.44 23.87 -41.09
CA ASN A 389 2.84 24.91 -41.96
C ASN A 389 1.69 24.42 -42.87
N GLN A 390 1.15 23.22 -42.59
CA GLN A 390 0.07 22.59 -43.34
C GLN A 390 -1.29 23.09 -42.86
N ARG A 391 -2.11 23.56 -43.80
CA ARG A 391 -3.46 24.10 -43.54
C ARG A 391 -4.53 23.01 -43.34
N PHE A 392 -4.28 21.82 -43.87
CA PHE A 392 -5.18 20.67 -43.81
C PHE A 392 -4.38 19.44 -43.37
N ILE A 393 -4.95 18.67 -42.46
CA ILE A 393 -4.31 17.52 -41.82
C ILE A 393 -5.18 16.28 -42.04
N ASP A 394 -4.58 15.15 -42.38
CA ASP A 394 -5.29 13.88 -42.53
C ASP A 394 -6.00 13.51 -41.22
N ILE A 395 -7.28 13.13 -41.31
CA ILE A 395 -8.11 12.76 -40.16
C ILE A 395 -7.52 11.59 -39.36
N SER A 396 -6.73 10.73 -40.00
CA SER A 396 -6.01 9.61 -39.38
C SER A 396 -4.88 10.11 -38.47
N ILE A 397 -4.19 11.19 -38.85
CA ILE A 397 -3.16 11.85 -38.03
C ILE A 397 -3.83 12.52 -36.84
N LEU A 398 -4.96 13.22 -37.06
CA LEU A 398 -5.76 13.81 -35.99
C LEU A 398 -6.23 12.75 -34.99
N GLY A 399 -6.76 11.62 -35.47
CA GLY A 399 -7.20 10.51 -34.62
C GLY A 399 -6.04 9.91 -33.80
N SER A 400 -4.86 9.81 -34.41
CA SER A 400 -3.65 9.31 -33.72
C SER A 400 -3.18 10.28 -32.63
N LYS A 401 -3.19 11.60 -32.91
CA LYS A 401 -2.81 12.63 -31.93
C LYS A 401 -3.81 12.75 -30.79
N PHE A 402 -5.10 12.62 -31.08
CA PHE A 402 -6.13 12.54 -30.05
C PHE A 402 -5.93 11.32 -29.14
N TYR A 403 -5.66 10.15 -29.72
CA TYR A 403 -5.35 8.94 -28.94
C TYR A 403 -4.11 9.12 -28.06
N GLN A 404 -3.04 9.75 -28.59
CA GLN A 404 -1.83 10.06 -27.82
C GLN A 404 -2.11 10.97 -26.62
N GLN A 405 -3.00 11.96 -26.75
CA GLN A 405 -3.27 12.93 -25.69
C GLN A 405 -4.29 12.43 -24.66
N TYR A 406 -5.26 11.60 -25.06
CA TYR A 406 -6.41 11.25 -24.24
C TYR A 406 -6.58 9.76 -23.97
N GLY A 407 -5.68 8.91 -24.48
CA GLY A 407 -5.64 7.47 -24.19
C GLY A 407 -6.82 6.64 -24.72
N LYS A 408 -7.71 7.25 -25.51
CA LYS A 408 -8.87 6.58 -26.13
C LYS A 408 -9.11 7.06 -27.56
N PRO A 409 -9.62 6.20 -28.46
CA PRO A 409 -9.93 6.60 -29.82
C PRO A 409 -10.99 7.70 -29.87
N ILE A 410 -10.82 8.66 -30.76
CA ILE A 410 -11.80 9.75 -30.94
C ILE A 410 -13.20 9.24 -31.30
N THR A 411 -13.28 8.10 -32.01
CA THR A 411 -14.53 7.42 -32.34
C THR A 411 -15.23 6.85 -31.10
N GLU A 412 -14.49 6.46 -30.06
CA GLU A 412 -15.03 6.03 -28.78
C GLU A 412 -15.59 7.21 -28.00
N GLN A 413 -14.89 8.35 -27.99
CA GLN A 413 -15.39 9.60 -27.40
C GLN A 413 -16.69 10.08 -28.09
N ILE A 414 -16.78 10.00 -29.41
CA ILE A 414 -17.99 10.35 -30.18
C ILE A 414 -19.19 9.46 -29.77
N LYS A 415 -18.94 8.16 -29.55
CA LYS A 415 -19.96 7.23 -29.05
C LYS A 415 -20.40 7.56 -27.62
N GLN A 416 -19.45 7.87 -26.73
CA GLN A 416 -19.72 8.25 -25.34
C GLN A 416 -20.59 9.52 -25.26
N LEU A 417 -20.35 10.50 -26.15
CA LEU A 417 -21.13 11.73 -26.27
C LEU A 417 -22.47 11.56 -27.02
N LYS A 418 -22.83 10.33 -27.43
CA LYS A 418 -24.05 10.01 -28.19
C LYS A 418 -24.20 10.83 -29.48
N ILE A 419 -23.09 11.19 -30.11
CA ILE A 419 -23.09 11.93 -31.38
C ILE A 419 -23.40 10.95 -32.51
N SER A 420 -24.50 11.21 -33.24
CA SER A 420 -24.93 10.36 -34.35
C SER A 420 -24.11 10.61 -35.62
N GLY A 421 -23.38 9.61 -36.11
CA GLY A 421 -22.67 9.67 -37.38
C GLY A 421 -21.25 9.09 -37.33
N SER A 422 -20.56 9.13 -38.47
CA SER A 422 -19.13 8.79 -38.53
C SER A 422 -18.27 9.97 -38.07
N PHE A 423 -17.00 9.72 -37.76
CA PHE A 423 -16.05 10.77 -37.37
C PHE A 423 -16.00 11.92 -38.38
N ALA A 424 -16.00 11.61 -39.68
CA ALA A 424 -16.08 12.62 -40.73
C ALA A 424 -17.37 13.44 -40.67
N LYS A 425 -18.54 12.84 -40.38
CA LYS A 425 -19.82 13.56 -40.23
C LYS A 425 -19.79 14.51 -39.02
N PHE A 426 -19.17 14.09 -37.92
CA PHE A 426 -18.98 14.96 -36.77
C PHE A 426 -18.11 16.18 -37.11
N LEU A 427 -16.99 15.97 -37.80
CA LEU A 427 -16.12 17.07 -38.24
C LEU A 427 -16.82 18.03 -39.22
N HIS A 428 -17.75 17.55 -40.05
CA HIS A 428 -18.60 18.41 -40.89
C HIS A 428 -19.60 19.24 -40.07
N SER A 429 -20.04 18.74 -38.91
CA SER A 429 -20.98 19.44 -38.03
C SER A 429 -20.31 20.53 -37.17
N CYS A 430 -18.98 20.50 -37.04
CA CYS A 430 -18.21 21.49 -36.28
C CYS A 430 -18.16 22.83 -37.02
N LYS A 431 -18.53 23.91 -36.33
CA LYS A 431 -18.59 25.25 -36.93
C LYS A 431 -17.19 25.83 -37.19
N SER A 432 -16.21 25.46 -36.38
CA SER A 432 -14.84 25.97 -36.43
C SER A 432 -13.92 25.20 -37.39
N LEU A 433 -14.39 24.11 -38.01
CA LEU A 433 -13.58 23.22 -38.84
C LEU A 433 -14.03 23.25 -40.30
N GLN A 434 -13.09 23.03 -41.21
CA GLN A 434 -13.30 22.81 -42.64
C GLN A 434 -12.71 21.46 -43.00
N ILE A 435 -13.46 20.65 -43.74
CA ILE A 435 -13.09 19.30 -44.13
C ILE A 435 -13.15 19.21 -45.65
N GLN A 436 -12.17 18.53 -46.24
CA GLN A 436 -12.07 18.28 -47.67
C GLN A 436 -11.75 16.81 -47.93
N GLN A 437 -12.17 16.30 -49.07
CA GLN A 437 -11.81 14.96 -49.53
C GLN A 437 -10.78 15.07 -50.64
N VAL A 438 -9.57 14.56 -50.41
CA VAL A 438 -8.48 14.52 -51.39
C VAL A 438 -8.25 13.06 -51.79
N GLY A 439 -8.75 12.69 -52.96
CA GLY A 439 -8.75 11.30 -53.44
C GLY A 439 -9.57 10.36 -52.54
N LYS A 440 -8.90 9.36 -51.94
CA LYS A 440 -9.52 8.40 -51.01
C LYS A 440 -9.43 8.82 -49.53
N ARG A 441 -8.83 9.97 -49.22
CA ARG A 441 -8.54 10.42 -47.85
C ARG A 441 -9.35 11.67 -47.52
N TRP A 442 -9.64 11.83 -46.24
CA TRP A 442 -10.30 13.00 -45.69
C TRP A 442 -9.30 13.81 -44.90
N GLU A 443 -9.28 15.11 -45.13
CA GLU A 443 -8.40 16.07 -44.46
C GLU A 443 -9.24 17.16 -43.81
N VAL A 444 -8.77 17.66 -42.66
CA VAL A 444 -9.47 18.67 -41.85
C VAL A 444 -8.52 19.79 -41.47
N GLY A 445 -9.01 21.03 -41.51
CA GLY A 445 -8.31 22.24 -41.13
C GLY A 445 -9.21 23.17 -40.31
N VAL A 446 -8.62 24.16 -39.66
CA VAL A 446 -9.37 25.18 -38.90
C VAL A 446 -9.88 26.24 -39.88
N LYS A 447 -11.18 26.56 -39.85
CA LYS A 447 -11.72 27.68 -40.64
C LYS A 447 -11.06 28.97 -40.15
N LYS A 448 -10.51 29.75 -41.08
CA LYS A 448 -10.25 31.17 -40.80
C LYS A 448 -11.60 31.81 -40.57
N SER A 449 -11.88 32.25 -39.35
CA SER A 449 -12.95 33.21 -39.14
C SER A 449 -12.56 34.46 -39.91
N GLU A 450 -13.42 34.88 -40.85
CA GLU A 450 -13.40 36.25 -41.35
C GLU A 450 -13.47 37.19 -40.14
N LEU A 451 -12.67 38.25 -40.20
CA LEU A 451 -12.65 39.36 -39.24
C LEU A 451 -14.05 39.93 -39.00
#